data_AF-A0A3M0HYC1-F1
#
_entry.id   AF-A0A3M0HYC1-F1
#
_cell.length_a   1.000
_cell.length_b   1.000
_cell.length_c   1.000
_cell.angle_alpha   90.00
_cell.angle_beta   90.00
_cell.angle_gamma   90.00
#
_symmetry.space_group_name_H-M   'P 1'
#
loop_
_entity.id
_entity.type
_entity.pdbx_description
1 polymer ?
#
loop_
_entity_poly.entity_id
_entity_poly.type
_entity_poly.pdbx_seq_one_letter_code
_entity_poly.pdbx_strand_id
1 'polypeptide(L)' 'MSKTIKQVSHQAAGLGPACTALALEVAYELHAPRPPARATEVATPELMGLRIPATRPHRHKVPLKRLTAVHS' A
#
# COMPACT_ATOMS: atom_id res chain seq x y z
N MET A 1 9.47 -19.51 36.53
CA MET A 1 8.81 -18.25 36.95
C MET A 1 8.47 -17.47 35.68
N SER A 2 7.22 -17.46 35.24
CA SER A 2 6.82 -16.75 34.00
C SER A 2 6.58 -15.27 34.28
N LYS A 3 7.20 -14.38 33.50
CA LYS A 3 6.90 -12.93 33.52
C LYS A 3 5.64 -12.68 32.70
N THR A 4 4.57 -12.25 33.35
CA THR A 4 3.33 -11.80 32.71
C THR A 4 3.46 -10.34 32.28
N ILE A 5 3.06 -10.02 31.05
CA ILE A 5 3.02 -8.64 30.55
C ILE A 5 1.75 -7.96 31.08
N LYS A 6 1.91 -6.82 31.75
CA LYS A 6 0.80 -6.00 32.23
C LYS A 6 0.42 -4.95 31.20
N GLN A 7 -0.87 -4.81 30.96
CA GLN A 7 -1.43 -3.68 30.21
C GLN A 7 -1.42 -2.43 31.09
N VAL A 8 -0.87 -1.33 30.57
CA VAL A 8 -0.83 -0.03 31.25
C VAL A 8 -1.37 1.01 30.27
N SER A 9 -2.38 1.76 30.69
CA SER A 9 -2.94 2.86 29.91
C SER A 9 -2.05 4.09 30.04
N HIS A 10 -1.56 4.60 28.91
CA HIS A 10 -0.85 5.87 28.86
C HIS A 10 -1.80 6.95 28.36
N GLN A 11 -1.84 8.08 29.07
CA GLN A 11 -2.54 9.25 28.57
C GLN A 11 -1.67 9.91 27.51
N ALA A 12 -2.11 9.84 26.25
CA ALA A 12 -1.48 10.58 25.17
C ALA A 12 -1.75 12.08 25.40
N ALA A 13 -0.70 12.86 25.54
CA ALA A 13 -0.80 14.32 25.61
C ALA A 13 -1.13 14.88 24.21
N GLY A 14 -1.96 15.93 24.16
CA GLY A 14 -2.06 16.78 22.98
C GLY A 14 -3.08 16.37 21.91
N LEU A 15 -4.31 16.04 22.30
CA LEU A 15 -5.44 15.87 21.36
C LEU A 15 -6.44 17.04 21.38
N GLY A 16 -6.07 18.15 22.02
CA GLY A 16 -6.88 19.36 22.04
C GLY A 16 -6.93 20.06 20.68
N PRO A 17 -7.92 20.94 20.44
CA PRO A 17 -8.12 21.60 19.15
C PRO A 17 -6.87 22.37 18.66
N ALA A 18 -6.12 22.99 19.58
CA ALA A 18 -4.87 23.66 19.26
C ALA A 18 -3.78 22.70 18.75
N CYS A 19 -3.66 21.51 19.36
CA CYS A 19 -2.71 20.49 18.93
C CYS A 19 -3.11 19.89 17.58
N THR A 20 -4.41 19.73 17.32
CA THR A 20 -4.89 19.25 16.03
C THR A 20 -4.64 20.25 14.91
N ALA A 21 -4.80 21.55 15.16
CA ALA A 21 -4.49 22.59 14.17
C ALA A 21 -3.00 22.59 13.80
N LEU A 22 -2.12 22.53 14.81
CA LEU A 22 -0.67 22.44 14.61
C LEU A 22 -0.28 21.17 13.85
N ALA A 23 -0.86 20.01 14.21
CA ALA A 23 -0.58 18.75 13.52
C ALA A 23 -0.97 18.79 12.04
N LEU A 24 -2.07 19.45 11.69
CA LEU A 24 -2.49 19.63 10.29
C LEU A 24 -1.55 20.56 9.52
N GLU A 25 -1.09 21.64 10.15
CA GLU A 25 -0.12 22.56 9.56
C GLU A 25 1.20 21.83 9.23
N VAL A 26 1.76 21.09 10.20
CA VAL A 26 2.95 20.27 10.00
C VAL A 26 2.73 19.18 8.94
N ALA A 27 1.56 18.53 8.95
CA ALA A 27 1.24 17.53 7.94
C ALA A 27 1.22 18.13 6.52
N TYR A 28 0.69 19.35 6.38
CA TYR A 28 0.70 20.09 5.12
C TYR A 28 2.11 20.50 4.69
N GLU A 29 2.96 20.96 5.61
CA GLU A 29 4.36 21.27 5.29
C GLU A 29 5.12 20.04 4.79
N LEU A 30 4.90 18.88 5.42
CA LEU A 30 5.59 17.63 5.06
C LEU A 30 5.02 16.96 3.81
N HIS A 31 3.70 17.06 3.60
CA HIS A 31 2.99 16.37 2.52
C HIS A 31 2.24 17.34 1.62
N ALA A 32 2.84 18.52 1.39
CA ALA A 32 2.26 19.54 0.52
C ALA A 32 1.82 18.87 -0.78
N PRO A 33 0.55 19.06 -1.21
CA PRO A 33 0.04 18.42 -2.41
C PRO A 33 0.96 18.75 -3.59
N ARG A 34 1.70 17.74 -4.06
CA ARG A 34 2.54 17.92 -5.23
C ARG A 34 1.60 18.17 -6.41
N PRO A 35 1.82 19.24 -7.20
CA PRO A 35 1.03 19.43 -8.41
C PRO A 35 1.14 18.16 -9.26
N PRO A 36 0.04 17.74 -9.92
CA PRO A 36 0.06 16.51 -10.71
C PRO A 36 1.23 16.61 -11.68
N ALA A 37 2.14 15.62 -11.61
CA ALA A 37 3.18 15.50 -12.61
C ALA A 37 2.47 15.43 -13.97
N ARG A 38 2.92 16.23 -14.95
CA ARG A 38 2.42 16.12 -16.32
C ARG A 38 2.40 14.65 -16.68
N ALA A 39 1.25 14.19 -17.19
CA ALA A 39 0.93 12.80 -17.39
C ALA A 39 2.17 12.04 -17.86
N THR A 40 2.62 11.07 -17.06
CA THR A 40 3.58 10.09 -17.53
C THR A 40 2.94 9.48 -18.76
N GLU A 41 3.53 9.72 -19.94
CA GLU A 41 3.25 8.88 -21.09
C GLU A 41 3.55 7.47 -20.61
N VAL A 42 2.49 6.74 -20.27
CA VAL A 42 2.58 5.33 -19.95
C VAL A 42 3.05 4.74 -21.26
N ALA A 43 4.36 4.52 -21.37
CA ALA A 43 4.95 3.75 -22.42
C ALA A 43 4.26 2.40 -22.34
N THR A 44 3.22 2.24 -23.15
CA THR A 44 2.64 0.94 -23.40
C THR A 44 3.82 0.12 -23.89
N PRO A 45 4.21 -0.97 -23.20
CA PRO A 45 5.26 -1.81 -23.73
C PRO A 45 4.84 -2.16 -25.14
N GLU A 46 5.67 -1.79 -26.13
CA GLU A 46 5.49 -2.26 -27.49
C GLU A 46 5.52 -3.77 -27.38
N LEU A 47 4.32 -4.35 -27.35
CA LEU A 47 4.07 -5.75 -27.19
C LEU A 47 4.54 -6.41 -28.47
N MET A 48 5.86 -6.57 -28.63
CA MET A 48 6.51 -7.11 -29.83
C MET A 48 5.75 -8.34 -30.32
N GLY A 49 4.83 -8.15 -31.26
CA GLY A 49 3.98 -9.19 -31.82
C GLY A 49 2.92 -9.86 -30.91
N LEU A 50 2.65 -9.43 -29.66
CA LEU A 50 1.54 -10.01 -28.87
C LEU A 50 0.19 -9.41 -29.31
N ARG A 51 -0.44 -10.05 -30.29
CA ARG A 51 -1.74 -9.64 -30.85
C ARG A 51 -2.94 -10.06 -30.00
N ILE A 52 -2.72 -10.65 -28.81
CA ILE A 52 -3.77 -11.26 -28.00
C ILE A 52 -3.95 -10.48 -26.70
N PRO A 53 -5.15 -9.94 -26.42
CA PRO A 53 -5.42 -9.24 -25.17
C PRO A 53 -5.39 -10.22 -23.98
N ALA A 54 -4.93 -9.75 -22.82
CA ALA A 54 -4.87 -10.50 -21.57
C ALA A 54 -6.26 -10.88 -20.99
N THR A 55 -7.34 -10.53 -21.69
CA THR A 55 -8.73 -10.88 -21.36
C THR A 55 -9.11 -12.31 -21.76
N ARG A 56 -8.25 -13.04 -22.50
CA ARG A 56 -8.52 -14.42 -22.87
C ARG A 56 -8.52 -15.33 -21.64
N PRO A 57 -9.64 -15.97 -21.28
CA PRO A 57 -9.68 -16.84 -20.11
C PRO A 57 -8.76 -18.05 -20.31
N HIS A 58 -7.84 -18.25 -19.37
CA HIS A 58 -6.91 -19.37 -19.34
C HIS A 58 -7.65 -20.66 -18.94
N ARG A 59 -7.78 -21.61 -19.87
CA ARG A 59 -8.64 -22.81 -19.71
C ARG A 59 -7.97 -24.02 -19.04
N HIS A 60 -6.69 -23.97 -18.71
CA HIS A 60 -5.99 -25.10 -18.10
C HIS A 60 -5.35 -24.70 -16.77
N LYS A 61 -6.03 -24.96 -15.66
CA LYS A 61 -5.39 -24.95 -14.34
C LYS A 61 -4.59 -26.23 -14.17
N VAL A 62 -3.40 -26.30 -14.77
CA VAL A 62 -2.45 -27.37 -14.46
C VAL A 62 -1.84 -27.05 -13.09
N PRO A 63 -2.00 -27.93 -12.09
CA PRO A 63 -1.41 -27.70 -10.78
C PRO A 63 0.12 -27.64 -10.91
N LEU A 64 0.69 -26.47 -10.60
CA LEU A 64 2.13 -26.32 -10.50
C LEU A 64 2.57 -26.99 -9.20
N LYS A 65 3.21 -28.16 -9.33
CA LYS A 65 3.63 -29.08 -8.24
C LYS A 65 4.45 -28.46 -7.10
N ARG A 66 4.80 -27.17 -7.18
CA ARG A 66 5.67 -26.47 -6.24
C ARG A 66 5.06 -25.22 -5.60
N LEU A 67 3.85 -24.80 -6.02
CA LEU A 67 3.15 -23.66 -5.40
C LEU A 67 2.28 -24.06 -4.21
N THR A 68 2.02 -25.36 -4.02
CA THR A 68 1.27 -25.89 -2.88
C THR A 68 2.04 -25.84 -1.56
N ALA A 69 3.32 -25.44 -1.56
CA ALA A 69 4.15 -25.32 -0.36
C ALA A 69 4.22 -23.87 0.20
N VAL A 70 3.53 -22.90 -0.43
CA VAL A 70 3.45 -21.52 0.05
C VAL A 70 2.10 -21.30 0.75
N HIS A 71 2.13 -21.34 2.09
CA HIS A 71 1.17 -20.78 3.07
C HIS A 71 -0.26 -21.36 3.11
N SER A 72 -0.96 -21.40 4.26
CA SER A 72 -0.73 -20.92 5.64
C SER A 72 -1.57 -21.77 6.59
#